data_AF-A0A660UNP3-F1
#
_entry.id   AF-A0A660UNP3-F1
#
_cell.length_a   1.000
_cell.length_b   1.000
_cell.length_c   1.000
_cell.angle_alpha   90.00
_cell.angle_beta   90.00
_cell.angle_gamma   90.00
#
_symmetry.space_group_name_H-M   'P 1'
#
loop_
_entity.id
_entity.type
_entity.pdbx_description
1 polymer ?
#
loop_
_entity_poly.entity_id
_entity_poly.type
_entity_poly.pdbx_seq_one_letter_code
_entity_poly.pdbx_strand_id
1 'polypeptide(L)'
;MSRFSRILKVSLACISILSSGPAFAQSTMPQKTKLFVSGADGYHTYRIPSLIVTKKGTLLAFCEGRKGGRSDSGNIDMILKRSEDGGMTWSDRQIVWDDGANTCGNPCPVVDRATGTIRLLMTWNLGTDRERAIIDLKSKDTRRVFVTSSTDDGKSWTKPEDITADTKKPDWTWYATGPCTGIQLEKGPYKGRLLIPCDHIEAGTKKYYSHVIYSDDHGKTWKLGGSTPTDQVNECQVVELADGKLMLNMRNYYRAKKNRAVSTSSDGGMTWSDIYRDGALPEPRCQASFIRYSLASDDSKNRLLFSNPAHTDSRVNMTVKLSYDEGRTWPVAKTLHAGPAAYSCLAVLGDGRIACLYEAGQNSPYETITFERFSLRWLTDGKDDNAK
;
A
#
# COMPACT_ATOMS: atom_id res chain seq x y z
N MET A 1 40.27 74.12 -44.00
CA MET A 1 40.55 73.46 -42.71
C MET A 1 39.27 72.83 -42.19
N SER A 2 39.29 71.51 -41.98
CA SER A 2 38.56 70.73 -40.96
C SER A 2 37.02 70.82 -40.87
N ARG A 3 36.21 69.77 -40.69
CA ARG A 3 36.31 68.29 -40.68
C ARG A 3 34.83 67.85 -40.53
N PHE A 4 34.33 66.96 -41.38
CA PHE A 4 33.09 66.22 -41.13
C PHE A 4 33.40 65.05 -40.18
N SER A 5 32.73 64.99 -39.03
CA SER A 5 32.82 63.86 -38.10
C SER A 5 31.68 62.87 -38.37
N ARG A 6 31.99 61.66 -38.83
CA ARG A 6 31.08 60.51 -38.89
C ARG A 6 31.23 59.71 -37.60
N ILE A 7 30.14 59.53 -36.87
CA ILE A 7 30.05 58.66 -35.70
C ILE A 7 29.89 57.22 -36.19
N LEU A 8 30.87 56.36 -35.89
CA LEU A 8 30.83 54.92 -36.14
C LEU A 8 30.22 54.23 -34.91
N LYS A 9 29.07 53.56 -35.07
CA LYS A 9 28.50 52.66 -34.05
C LYS A 9 29.23 51.32 -34.10
N VAL A 10 29.89 50.95 -33.02
CA VAL A 10 30.44 49.59 -32.81
C VAL A 10 29.42 48.81 -31.98
N SER A 11 28.84 47.76 -32.57
CA SER A 11 28.01 46.79 -31.85
C SER A 11 28.91 45.74 -31.19
N LEU A 12 28.94 45.69 -29.86
CA LEU A 12 29.48 44.55 -29.12
C LEU A 12 28.41 43.46 -29.04
N ALA A 13 28.64 42.33 -29.72
CA ALA A 13 27.88 41.10 -29.49
C ALA A 13 28.41 40.43 -28.20
N CYS A 14 27.61 40.40 -27.15
CA CYS A 14 27.88 39.58 -25.96
C CYS A 14 27.56 38.11 -26.29
N ILE A 15 28.60 37.28 -26.40
CA ILE A 15 28.45 35.83 -26.42
C ILE A 15 28.24 35.37 -24.98
N SER A 16 26.99 35.08 -24.61
CA SER A 16 26.65 34.41 -23.35
C SER A 16 27.04 32.94 -23.43
N ILE A 17 28.15 32.57 -22.79
CA ILE A 17 28.52 31.18 -22.56
C ILE A 17 27.57 30.63 -21.48
N LEU A 18 26.57 29.86 -21.90
CA LEU A 18 25.76 29.04 -21.01
C LEU A 18 26.65 27.91 -20.45
N SER A 19 27.16 28.10 -19.24
CA SER A 19 27.77 27.01 -18.48
C SER A 19 26.66 26.05 -18.04
N SER A 20 26.49 24.95 -18.75
CA SER A 20 25.73 23.80 -18.26
C SER A 20 26.44 23.25 -17.03
N GLY A 21 25.89 23.55 -15.85
CA GLY A 21 26.29 22.87 -14.62
C GLY A 21 26.12 21.36 -14.77
N PRO A 22 26.93 20.54 -14.07
CA PRO A 22 26.77 19.10 -14.13
C PRO A 22 25.36 18.76 -13.66
N ALA A 23 24.55 18.20 -14.56
CA ALA A 23 23.32 17.54 -14.17
C ALA A 23 23.71 16.47 -13.15
N PHE A 24 23.27 16.63 -11.90
CA PHE A 24 23.43 15.58 -10.89
C PHE A 24 22.79 14.32 -11.48
N ALA A 25 23.63 13.37 -11.91
CA ALA A 25 23.18 12.05 -12.29
C ALA A 25 22.51 11.45 -11.05
N GLN A 26 21.18 11.47 -11.04
CA GLN A 26 20.42 10.91 -9.93
C GLN A 26 20.82 9.43 -9.82
N SER A 27 21.29 9.02 -8.63
CA SER A 27 21.71 7.65 -8.36
C SER A 27 20.69 6.67 -8.90
N THR A 28 21.14 5.77 -9.77
CA THR A 28 20.35 4.65 -10.31
C THR A 28 20.24 3.49 -9.32
N MET A 29 21.05 3.52 -8.26
CA MET A 29 21.04 2.50 -7.21
C MET A 29 19.86 2.68 -6.25
N PRO A 30 19.28 1.57 -5.75
CA PRO A 30 18.27 1.61 -4.70
C PRO A 30 18.76 2.35 -3.46
N GLN A 31 17.86 3.07 -2.82
CA GLN A 31 18.12 3.70 -1.52
C GLN A 31 17.21 3.07 -0.48
N LYS A 32 17.79 2.73 0.67
CA LYS A 32 17.16 1.93 1.72
C LYS A 32 17.32 2.60 3.07
N THR A 33 16.23 2.71 3.81
CA THR A 33 16.15 3.36 5.13
C THR A 33 15.34 2.48 6.08
N LYS A 34 15.89 2.14 7.24
CA LYS A 34 15.14 1.50 8.33
C LYS A 34 14.25 2.57 8.97
N LEU A 35 12.98 2.63 8.57
CA LEU A 35 12.09 3.76 8.90
C LEU A 35 11.49 3.64 10.30
N PHE A 36 11.11 2.43 10.69
CA PHE A 36 10.68 2.08 12.04
C PHE A 36 11.52 0.92 12.56
N VAL A 37 12.05 1.03 13.77
CA VAL A 37 12.96 0.05 14.39
C VAL A 37 12.34 -0.46 15.67
N SER A 38 12.15 -1.77 15.79
CA SER A 38 11.62 -2.40 17.00
C SER A 38 12.48 -2.09 18.21
N GLY A 39 11.85 -1.71 19.33
CA GLY A 39 12.52 -1.25 20.54
C GLY A 39 12.82 0.26 20.58
N ALA A 40 12.54 1.00 19.49
CA ALA A 40 12.71 2.45 19.44
C ALA A 40 11.40 3.22 19.65
N ASP A 41 11.53 4.50 20.04
CA ASP A 41 10.46 5.49 20.18
C ASP A 41 9.26 5.04 21.04
N GLY A 42 9.51 4.17 22.03
CA GLY A 42 8.49 3.71 22.99
C GLY A 42 7.69 2.47 22.56
N TYR A 43 8.06 1.80 21.46
CA TYR A 43 7.36 0.60 20.98
C TYR A 43 8.28 -0.60 20.91
N HIS A 44 7.78 -1.74 21.42
CA HIS A 44 8.48 -3.01 21.32
C HIS A 44 8.58 -3.47 19.86
N THR A 45 7.52 -3.32 19.06
CA THR A 45 7.52 -3.77 17.66
C THR A 45 6.68 -2.86 16.79
N TYR A 46 7.18 -2.59 15.58
CA TYR A 46 6.39 -2.00 14.50
C TYR A 46 5.99 -3.06 13.49
N ARG A 47 4.72 -3.10 13.09
CA ARG A 47 4.20 -4.06 12.12
C ARG A 47 3.18 -3.44 11.16
N ILE A 48 2.83 -4.19 10.13
CA ILE A 48 1.71 -3.90 9.23
C ILE A 48 1.92 -2.57 8.47
N PRO A 49 2.94 -2.50 7.59
CA PRO A 49 3.25 -1.30 6.82
C PRO A 49 2.16 -0.96 5.82
N SER A 50 1.86 0.33 5.69
CA SER A 50 1.09 0.90 4.58
C SER A 50 1.76 2.19 4.09
N LEU A 51 1.78 2.40 2.78
CA LEU A 51 2.44 3.52 2.13
C LEU A 51 1.55 4.09 1.03
N ILE A 52 1.26 5.38 1.09
CA ILE A 52 0.59 6.12 0.00
C ILE A 52 1.40 7.35 -0.39
N VAL A 53 1.17 7.78 -1.63
CA VAL A 53 1.62 9.09 -2.14
C VAL A 53 0.39 9.98 -2.22
N THR A 54 0.43 11.15 -1.59
CA THR A 54 -0.67 12.11 -1.64
C THR A 54 -0.71 12.80 -3.00
N LYS A 55 -1.79 13.56 -3.26
CA LYS A 55 -1.91 14.41 -4.46
C LYS A 55 -0.77 15.44 -4.58
N LYS A 56 -0.13 15.82 -3.48
CA LYS A 56 1.02 16.76 -3.46
C LYS A 56 2.37 16.07 -3.63
N GLY A 57 2.41 14.73 -3.71
CA GLY A 57 3.66 13.96 -3.79
C GLY A 57 4.26 13.60 -2.42
N THR A 58 3.61 13.97 -1.32
CA THR A 58 4.02 13.60 0.04
C THR A 58 3.85 12.10 0.25
N LEU A 59 4.83 11.44 0.84
CA LEU A 59 4.72 10.06 1.29
C LEU A 59 4.21 10.00 2.71
N LEU A 60 3.21 9.14 2.93
CA LEU A 60 2.68 8.83 4.25
C LEU A 60 2.92 7.34 4.53
N ALA A 61 3.81 7.05 5.46
CA ALA A 61 4.15 5.70 5.90
C ALA A 61 3.45 5.40 7.23
N PHE A 62 2.43 4.54 7.17
CA PHE A 62 1.67 4.09 8.33
C PHE A 62 2.16 2.73 8.82
N CYS A 63 2.01 2.49 10.12
CA CYS A 63 2.18 1.16 10.70
C CYS A 63 1.48 1.05 12.06
N GLU A 64 1.35 -0.18 12.55
CA GLU A 64 1.04 -0.45 13.95
C GLU A 64 2.28 -0.27 14.82
N GLY A 65 2.18 0.58 15.83
CA GLY A 65 3.13 0.65 16.94
C GLY A 65 2.63 -0.23 18.09
N ARG A 66 3.27 -1.38 18.30
CA ARG A 66 2.87 -2.34 19.34
C ARG A 66 3.71 -2.15 20.59
N LYS A 67 3.10 -1.66 21.68
CA LYS A 67 3.84 -1.29 22.92
C LYS A 67 4.36 -2.51 23.67
N GLY A 68 3.52 -3.54 23.86
CA GLY A 68 3.82 -4.67 24.76
C GLY A 68 4.46 -5.90 24.12
N GLY A 69 4.61 -5.96 22.79
CA GLY A 69 5.11 -7.17 22.14
C GLY A 69 4.74 -7.30 20.66
N ARG A 70 4.98 -8.50 20.12
CA ARG A 70 4.67 -8.86 18.72
C ARG A 70 3.21 -9.31 18.51
N SER A 71 2.37 -9.31 19.55
CA SER A 71 1.00 -9.84 19.47
C SER A 71 0.09 -8.97 18.58
N ASP A 72 -0.91 -9.58 17.93
CA ASP A 72 -1.92 -8.88 17.11
C ASP A 72 -3.04 -8.22 17.94
N SER A 73 -2.93 -8.28 19.28
CA SER A 73 -3.82 -7.59 20.20
C SER A 73 -3.06 -7.10 21.44
N GLY A 74 -3.59 -6.06 22.08
CA GLY A 74 -2.97 -5.34 23.19
C GLY A 74 -2.97 -3.83 22.94
N ASN A 75 -2.12 -3.10 23.65
CA ASN A 75 -1.91 -1.67 23.43
C ASN A 75 -1.14 -1.46 22.12
N ILE A 76 -1.87 -1.09 21.07
CA ILE A 76 -1.37 -0.91 19.71
C ILE A 76 -1.90 0.41 19.18
N ASP A 77 -0.98 1.29 18.80
CA ASP A 77 -1.29 2.61 18.24
C ASP A 77 -1.15 2.60 16.72
N MET A 78 -1.88 3.50 16.07
CA MET A 78 -1.68 3.82 14.65
C MET A 78 -0.65 4.92 14.49
N ILE A 79 0.44 4.61 13.80
CA ILE A 79 1.63 5.46 13.67
C ILE A 79 1.80 5.96 12.25
N LEU A 80 2.31 7.18 12.09
CA LEU A 80 2.64 7.81 10.82
C LEU A 80 4.04 8.43 10.85
N LYS A 81 4.79 8.31 9.74
CA LYS A 81 5.87 9.22 9.35
C LYS A 81 5.60 9.80 7.97
N ARG A 82 5.98 11.06 7.76
CA ARG A 82 5.76 11.78 6.49
C ARG A 82 7.08 12.09 5.80
N SER A 83 7.09 12.12 4.47
CA SER A 83 8.22 12.63 3.69
C SER A 83 7.73 13.53 2.57
N GLU A 84 8.30 14.72 2.45
CA GLU A 84 7.95 15.73 1.43
C GLU A 84 9.01 15.80 0.30
N ASP A 85 10.02 14.92 0.34
CA ASP A 85 11.17 14.91 -0.57
C ASP A 85 11.39 13.54 -1.25
N GLY A 86 10.31 12.78 -1.44
CA GLY A 86 10.36 11.48 -2.11
C GLY A 86 11.04 10.37 -1.30
N GLY A 87 11.01 10.48 0.03
CA GLY A 87 11.49 9.48 0.97
C GLY A 87 12.97 9.60 1.32
N MET A 88 13.61 10.74 1.02
CA MET A 88 15.00 11.01 1.37
C MET A 88 15.13 11.36 2.85
N THR A 89 14.24 12.21 3.35
CA THR A 89 14.10 12.53 4.77
C THR A 89 12.67 12.26 5.23
N TRP A 90 12.52 12.01 6.52
CA TRP A 90 11.25 11.66 7.14
C TRP A 90 11.04 12.51 8.39
N SER A 91 9.79 12.89 8.62
CA SER A 91 9.39 13.56 9.86
C SER A 91 9.63 12.66 11.07
N ASP A 92 9.60 13.27 12.25
CA ASP A 92 9.37 12.54 13.48
C ASP A 92 8.05 11.75 13.42
N ARG A 93 7.97 10.75 14.29
CA ARG A 93 6.82 9.88 14.45
C ARG A 93 5.60 10.68 14.91
N GLN A 94 4.47 10.49 14.25
CA GLN A 94 3.15 10.98 14.65
C GLN A 94 2.25 9.82 15.11
N ILE A 95 1.40 10.08 16.09
CA ILE A 95 0.32 9.17 16.49
C ILE A 95 -0.94 9.63 15.78
N VAL A 96 -1.47 8.79 14.90
CA VAL A 96 -2.75 9.03 14.24
C VAL A 96 -3.90 8.61 15.14
N TRP A 97 -3.73 7.51 15.88
CA TRP A 97 -4.71 7.01 16.84
C TRP A 97 -4.04 6.23 17.97
N ASP A 98 -4.34 6.58 19.21
CA ASP A 98 -4.05 5.83 20.44
C ASP A 98 -5.35 5.76 21.24
N ASP A 99 -5.78 4.54 21.58
CA ASP A 99 -6.96 4.28 22.41
C ASP A 99 -6.59 3.52 23.69
N GLY A 100 -5.49 3.94 24.32
CA GLY A 100 -5.02 3.41 25.59
C GLY A 100 -4.61 1.95 25.47
N ALA A 101 -5.24 1.07 26.25
CA ALA A 101 -4.87 -0.35 26.27
C ALA A 101 -5.39 -1.16 25.06
N ASN A 102 -6.14 -0.52 24.16
CA ASN A 102 -6.83 -1.17 23.06
C ASN A 102 -5.99 -1.26 21.78
N THR A 103 -6.49 -2.02 20.82
CA THR A 103 -5.79 -2.32 19.58
C THR A 103 -6.32 -1.47 18.44
N CYS A 104 -5.51 -0.53 17.94
CA CYS A 104 -5.78 0.25 16.73
C CYS A 104 -4.91 -0.29 15.59
N GLY A 105 -5.47 -1.03 14.64
CA GLY A 105 -4.67 -1.84 13.71
C GLY A 105 -5.16 -1.90 12.26
N ASN A 106 -4.42 -2.62 11.42
CA ASN A 106 -4.67 -2.82 9.99
C ASN A 106 -4.91 -1.53 9.19
N PRO A 107 -3.90 -0.64 9.02
CA PRO A 107 -4.06 0.55 8.20
C PRO A 107 -4.32 0.20 6.72
N CYS A 108 -5.37 0.80 6.16
CA CYS A 108 -5.68 0.74 4.73
C CYS A 108 -6.13 2.13 4.22
N PRO A 109 -5.19 3.07 4.01
CA PRO A 109 -5.47 4.37 3.45
C PRO A 109 -5.84 4.33 1.97
N VAL A 110 -6.64 5.32 1.56
CA VAL A 110 -6.94 5.66 0.16
C VAL A 110 -6.91 7.18 0.00
N VAL A 111 -6.33 7.64 -1.11
CA VAL A 111 -6.34 9.06 -1.51
C VAL A 111 -7.48 9.26 -2.49
N ASP A 112 -8.43 10.12 -2.14
CA ASP A 112 -9.39 10.63 -3.10
C ASP A 112 -8.68 11.67 -3.99
N ARG A 113 -8.38 11.29 -5.24
CA ARG A 113 -7.65 12.14 -6.19
C ARG A 113 -8.45 13.35 -6.64
N ALA A 114 -9.78 13.30 -6.54
CA ALA A 114 -10.64 14.44 -6.86
C ALA A 114 -10.43 15.56 -5.83
N THR A 115 -10.54 15.24 -4.53
CA THR A 115 -10.52 16.23 -3.44
C THR A 115 -9.14 16.42 -2.81
N GLY A 116 -8.25 15.45 -2.93
CA GLY A 116 -6.98 15.39 -2.19
C GLY A 116 -7.12 14.86 -0.76
N THR A 117 -8.35 14.52 -0.33
CA THR A 117 -8.61 14.00 1.01
C THR A 117 -8.05 12.58 1.15
N ILE A 118 -7.43 12.30 2.29
CA ILE A 118 -6.97 10.97 2.65
C ILE A 118 -7.98 10.36 3.61
N ARG A 119 -8.50 9.17 3.28
CA ARG A 119 -9.28 8.34 4.20
C ARG A 119 -8.39 7.22 4.67
N LEU A 120 -8.24 7.05 5.98
CA LEU A 120 -7.51 5.96 6.59
C LEU A 120 -8.51 5.03 7.29
N LEU A 121 -8.70 3.86 6.69
CA LEU A 121 -9.50 2.80 7.30
C LEU A 121 -8.62 1.94 8.19
N MET A 122 -9.19 1.55 9.32
CA MET A 122 -8.53 0.83 10.39
C MET A 122 -9.51 -0.15 11.02
N THR A 123 -8.96 -1.01 11.85
CA THR A 123 -9.74 -1.90 12.72
C THR A 123 -9.43 -1.64 14.17
N TRP A 124 -10.38 -2.02 15.03
CA TRP A 124 -10.24 -1.84 16.47
C TRP A 124 -10.82 -3.02 17.25
N ASN A 125 -10.23 -3.33 18.41
CA ASN A 125 -10.85 -4.16 19.45
C ASN A 125 -10.25 -3.84 20.81
N LEU A 126 -10.92 -4.29 21.87
CA LEU A 126 -10.36 -4.25 23.22
C LEU A 126 -9.04 -5.03 23.26
N GLY A 127 -8.00 -4.48 23.89
CA GLY A 127 -6.68 -5.12 23.90
C GLY A 127 -6.66 -6.48 24.61
N THR A 128 -7.66 -6.76 25.45
CA THR A 128 -7.88 -8.07 26.09
C THR A 128 -8.52 -9.10 25.18
N ASP A 129 -9.20 -8.66 24.11
CA ASP A 129 -9.91 -9.53 23.18
C ASP A 129 -8.94 -10.03 22.10
N ARG A 130 -8.43 -11.25 22.30
CA ARG A 130 -7.53 -11.90 21.34
C ARG A 130 -8.31 -12.43 20.14
N GLU A 131 -7.68 -12.44 18.98
CA GLU A 131 -8.23 -12.96 17.71
C GLU A 131 -9.00 -14.27 17.90
N ARG A 132 -8.40 -15.26 18.58
CA ARG A 132 -9.05 -16.55 18.78
C ARG A 132 -10.36 -16.45 19.57
N ALA A 133 -10.42 -15.60 20.59
CA ALA A 133 -11.64 -15.39 21.37
C ALA A 133 -12.71 -14.65 20.56
N ILE A 134 -12.32 -13.70 19.70
CA ILE A 134 -13.23 -13.01 18.77
C ILE A 134 -13.83 -14.00 17.78
N ILE A 135 -13.01 -14.84 17.14
CA ILE A 135 -13.46 -15.87 16.21
C ILE A 135 -14.39 -16.88 16.89
N ASP A 136 -14.08 -17.24 18.14
CA ASP A 136 -14.85 -18.22 18.91
C ASP A 136 -16.09 -17.60 19.61
N LEU A 137 -16.40 -16.32 19.39
CA LEU A 137 -17.49 -15.56 20.05
C LEU A 137 -17.43 -15.60 21.59
N LYS A 138 -16.21 -15.57 22.14
CA LYS A 138 -15.92 -15.58 23.59
C LYS A 138 -15.29 -14.29 24.11
N SER A 139 -15.00 -13.35 23.23
CA SER A 139 -14.48 -12.02 23.58
C SER A 139 -15.58 -11.13 24.17
N LYS A 140 -15.18 -10.03 24.82
CA LYS A 140 -16.12 -9.05 25.36
C LYS A 140 -16.75 -8.19 24.26
N ASP A 141 -15.95 -7.86 23.25
CA ASP A 141 -16.33 -7.11 22.06
C ASP A 141 -15.88 -7.85 20.80
N THR A 142 -16.22 -7.33 19.63
CA THR A 142 -15.80 -7.84 18.32
C THR A 142 -14.67 -7.00 17.73
N ARG A 143 -14.11 -7.43 16.58
CA ARG A 143 -13.22 -6.59 15.78
C ARG A 143 -14.09 -5.63 14.95
N ARG A 144 -13.94 -4.34 15.21
CA ARG A 144 -14.71 -3.23 14.63
C ARG A 144 -13.94 -2.54 13.52
N VAL A 145 -14.64 -1.75 12.70
CA VAL A 145 -14.10 -1.02 11.55
C VAL A 145 -14.26 0.48 11.79
N PHE A 146 -13.17 1.22 11.63
CA PHE A 146 -13.13 2.67 11.83
C PHE A 146 -12.54 3.36 10.61
N VAL A 147 -12.89 4.64 10.45
CA VAL A 147 -12.28 5.54 9.48
C VAL A 147 -11.86 6.86 10.14
N THR A 148 -10.68 7.36 9.80
CA THR A 148 -10.25 8.74 10.08
C THR A 148 -9.84 9.42 8.79
N SER A 149 -9.76 10.75 8.80
CA SER A 149 -9.54 11.54 7.60
C SER A 149 -8.50 12.64 7.81
N SER A 150 -7.75 12.94 6.76
CA SER A 150 -6.90 14.12 6.68
C SER A 150 -7.19 14.91 5.41
N THR A 151 -7.40 16.21 5.56
CA THR A 151 -7.62 17.17 4.46
C THR A 151 -6.44 18.12 4.27
N ASP A 152 -5.37 17.96 5.05
CA ASP A 152 -4.21 18.84 5.12
C ASP A 152 -2.91 18.13 4.76
N ASP A 153 -2.99 17.13 3.88
CA ASP A 153 -1.85 16.36 3.36
C ASP A 153 -1.16 15.48 4.43
N GLY A 154 -1.98 14.89 5.30
CA GLY A 154 -1.57 13.96 6.35
C GLY A 154 -0.98 14.63 7.59
N LYS A 155 -1.14 15.96 7.76
CA LYS A 155 -0.57 16.70 8.90
C LYS A 155 -1.41 16.57 10.17
N SER A 156 -2.73 16.52 10.03
CA SER A 156 -3.67 16.27 11.12
C SER A 156 -4.78 15.31 10.68
N TRP A 157 -5.42 14.69 11.66
CA TRP A 157 -6.40 13.63 11.47
C TRP A 157 -7.64 13.89 12.32
N THR A 158 -8.82 13.61 11.76
CA THR A 158 -10.07 13.68 12.51
C THR A 158 -10.15 12.57 13.57
N LYS A 159 -11.03 12.74 14.57
CA LYS A 159 -11.36 11.63 15.46
C LYS A 159 -11.85 10.44 14.63
N PRO A 160 -11.39 9.20 14.90
CA PRO A 160 -11.89 8.02 14.22
C PRO A 160 -13.40 7.81 14.44
N GLU A 161 -14.10 7.47 13.37
CA GLU A 161 -15.54 7.20 13.33
C GLU A 161 -15.78 5.69 13.14
N ASP A 162 -16.66 5.12 13.96
CA ASP A 162 -17.05 3.70 13.88
C ASP A 162 -18.04 3.50 12.74
N ILE A 163 -17.66 2.73 11.72
CA ILE A 163 -18.50 2.41 10.55
C ILE A 163 -18.92 0.93 10.55
N THR A 164 -18.74 0.23 11.67
CA THR A 164 -18.93 -1.23 11.75
C THR A 164 -20.31 -1.67 11.30
N ALA A 165 -21.36 -0.93 11.69
CA ALA A 165 -22.74 -1.28 11.33
C ALA A 165 -23.00 -1.28 9.82
N ASP A 166 -22.28 -0.45 9.06
CA ASP A 166 -22.44 -0.32 7.61
C ASP A 166 -21.54 -1.28 6.82
N THR A 167 -20.47 -1.78 7.45
CA THR A 167 -19.40 -2.52 6.78
C THR A 167 -19.13 -3.92 7.30
N LYS A 168 -19.86 -4.38 8.33
CA LYS A 168 -19.66 -5.70 8.94
C LYS A 168 -21.00 -6.39 9.17
N LYS A 169 -21.17 -7.59 8.60
CA LYS A 169 -22.37 -8.38 8.86
C LYS A 169 -22.40 -8.91 10.30
N PRO A 170 -23.59 -9.12 10.90
CA PRO A 170 -23.71 -9.60 12.28
C PRO A 170 -23.07 -10.96 12.54
N ASP A 171 -23.03 -11.83 11.54
CA ASP A 171 -22.43 -13.16 11.59
C ASP A 171 -20.93 -13.16 11.28
N TRP A 172 -20.30 -11.99 11.11
CA TRP A 172 -18.85 -11.88 10.96
C TRP A 172 -18.17 -11.67 12.30
N THR A 173 -17.00 -12.28 12.49
CA THR A 173 -16.22 -12.26 13.73
C THR A 173 -14.98 -11.38 13.58
N TRP A 174 -13.84 -12.00 13.26
CA TRP A 174 -12.62 -11.28 12.90
C TRP A 174 -12.81 -10.53 11.57
N TYR A 175 -12.12 -9.39 11.47
CA TYR A 175 -12.19 -8.49 10.32
C TYR A 175 -10.83 -7.80 10.14
N ALA A 176 -10.35 -7.64 8.91
CA ALA A 176 -9.22 -6.78 8.59
C ALA A 176 -9.52 -5.84 7.41
N THR A 177 -9.05 -4.59 7.50
CA THR A 177 -9.00 -3.62 6.40
C THR A 177 -7.63 -3.70 5.72
N GLY A 178 -7.57 -4.16 4.48
CA GLY A 178 -6.32 -4.47 3.79
C GLY A 178 -5.57 -5.60 4.52
N PRO A 179 -4.36 -5.35 5.08
CA PRO A 179 -3.65 -4.07 5.11
C PRO A 179 -2.95 -3.77 3.76
N CYS A 180 -2.31 -2.60 3.67
CA CYS A 180 -1.82 -1.87 2.49
C CYS A 180 -2.71 -0.70 2.10
N THR A 181 -3.33 -0.70 0.91
CA THR A 181 -3.99 0.49 0.40
C THR A 181 -5.32 0.15 -0.25
N GLY A 182 -6.25 1.11 -0.21
CA GLY A 182 -7.39 1.12 -1.11
C GLY A 182 -7.04 1.75 -2.46
N ILE A 183 -7.98 1.68 -3.39
CA ILE A 183 -7.89 2.33 -4.71
C ILE A 183 -9.07 3.28 -4.91
N GLN A 184 -8.90 4.24 -5.81
CA GLN A 184 -10.02 4.97 -6.41
C GLN A 184 -10.15 4.50 -7.85
N LEU A 185 -11.36 4.13 -8.26
CA LEU A 185 -11.60 3.63 -9.62
C LEU A 185 -11.53 4.78 -10.63
N GLU A 186 -10.93 4.53 -11.78
CA GLU A 186 -10.69 5.52 -12.83
C GLU A 186 -11.55 5.31 -14.06
N LYS A 187 -12.14 4.12 -14.23
CA LYS A 187 -12.82 3.71 -15.45
C LYS A 187 -14.29 3.34 -15.23
N GLY A 188 -15.03 3.37 -16.33
CA GLY A 188 -16.37 2.84 -16.40
C GLY A 188 -17.39 3.56 -15.51
N PRO A 189 -18.53 2.92 -15.23
CA PRO A 189 -19.65 3.54 -14.51
C PRO A 189 -19.36 3.80 -13.02
N TYR A 190 -18.30 3.20 -12.46
CA TYR A 190 -17.92 3.32 -11.06
C TYR A 190 -16.73 4.26 -10.84
N LYS A 191 -16.33 5.01 -11.86
CA LYS A 191 -15.25 6.01 -11.77
C LYS A 191 -15.49 6.94 -10.58
N GLY A 192 -14.47 7.13 -9.75
CA GLY A 192 -14.50 7.97 -8.56
C GLY A 192 -14.78 7.20 -7.26
N ARG A 193 -15.33 5.98 -7.33
CA ARG A 193 -15.53 5.09 -6.18
C ARG A 193 -14.22 4.86 -5.45
N LEU A 194 -14.21 5.08 -4.14
CA LEU A 194 -13.15 4.61 -3.25
C LEU A 194 -13.46 3.17 -2.87
N LEU A 195 -12.48 2.26 -3.00
CA LEU A 195 -12.67 0.84 -2.77
C LEU A 195 -11.53 0.28 -1.92
N ILE A 196 -11.90 -0.40 -0.84
CA ILE A 196 -10.99 -0.89 0.20
C ILE A 196 -11.08 -2.41 0.23
N PRO A 197 -9.99 -3.14 -0.06
CA PRO A 197 -9.93 -4.58 0.12
C PRO A 197 -9.94 -4.92 1.61
N CYS A 198 -10.64 -5.99 1.99
CA CYS A 198 -10.83 -6.43 3.36
C CYS A 198 -10.88 -7.97 3.44
N ASP A 199 -10.89 -8.52 4.65
CA ASP A 199 -11.26 -9.91 4.91
C ASP A 199 -12.10 -10.05 6.17
N HIS A 200 -12.80 -11.17 6.26
CA HIS A 200 -13.58 -11.54 7.44
C HIS A 200 -13.57 -13.04 7.71
N ILE A 201 -13.98 -13.40 8.92
CA ILE A 201 -14.24 -14.78 9.33
C ILE A 201 -15.70 -14.91 9.76
N GLU A 202 -16.40 -15.88 9.21
CA GLU A 202 -17.78 -16.18 9.59
C GLU A 202 -17.87 -16.88 10.96
N ALA A 203 -18.87 -16.51 11.75
CA ALA A 203 -19.26 -17.18 12.97
C ALA A 203 -19.71 -18.63 12.67
N GLY A 204 -19.44 -19.54 13.61
CA GLY A 204 -19.82 -20.95 13.49
C GLY A 204 -18.92 -21.73 12.53
N THR A 205 -18.94 -21.40 11.23
CA THR A 205 -18.16 -22.11 10.19
C THR A 205 -16.66 -21.85 10.31
N LYS A 206 -16.28 -20.66 10.83
CA LYS A 206 -14.89 -20.16 10.90
C LYS A 206 -14.20 -20.14 9.54
N LYS A 207 -14.97 -19.98 8.46
CA LYS A 207 -14.46 -19.83 7.11
C LYS A 207 -13.98 -18.40 6.89
N TYR A 208 -12.90 -18.28 6.12
CA TYR A 208 -12.18 -17.03 5.86
C TYR A 208 -12.46 -16.61 4.43
N TYR A 209 -12.88 -15.35 4.26
CA TYR A 209 -13.23 -14.78 2.97
C TYR A 209 -12.55 -13.42 2.80
N SER A 210 -12.26 -13.08 1.55
CA SER A 210 -11.87 -11.71 1.18
C SER A 210 -13.11 -10.99 0.66
N HIS A 211 -13.25 -9.71 0.98
CA HIS A 211 -14.34 -8.87 0.49
C HIS A 211 -13.84 -7.46 0.25
N VAL A 212 -14.73 -6.58 -0.20
CA VAL A 212 -14.43 -5.15 -0.33
C VAL A 212 -15.50 -4.33 0.36
N ILE A 213 -15.13 -3.12 0.76
CA ILE A 213 -16.06 -2.05 1.11
C ILE A 213 -15.78 -0.85 0.22
N TYR A 214 -16.77 0.01 0.02
CA TYR A 214 -16.63 1.11 -0.91
C TYR A 214 -17.37 2.37 -0.47
N SER A 215 -17.01 3.48 -1.09
CA SER A 215 -17.70 4.77 -0.97
C SER A 215 -17.81 5.42 -2.34
N ASP A 216 -19.02 5.89 -2.66
CA ASP A 216 -19.34 6.63 -3.90
C ASP A 216 -19.53 8.13 -3.66
N ASP A 217 -19.32 8.61 -2.43
CA ASP A 217 -19.59 10.00 -2.02
C ASP A 217 -18.35 10.68 -1.40
N HIS A 218 -17.18 10.32 -1.92
CA HIS A 218 -15.88 10.83 -1.47
C HIS A 218 -15.52 10.42 -0.03
N GLY A 219 -15.96 9.24 0.41
CA GLY A 219 -15.64 8.68 1.72
C GLY A 219 -16.47 9.27 2.86
N LYS A 220 -17.66 9.82 2.58
CA LYS A 220 -18.59 10.31 3.61
C LYS A 220 -19.40 9.16 4.19
N THR A 221 -19.85 8.24 3.34
CA THR A 221 -20.49 6.99 3.75
C THR A 221 -19.76 5.79 3.14
N TRP A 222 -19.80 4.67 3.86
CA TRP A 222 -19.18 3.42 3.46
C TRP A 222 -20.23 2.33 3.36
N LYS A 223 -20.07 1.43 2.39
CA LYS A 223 -20.99 0.33 2.14
C LYS A 223 -20.24 -0.97 1.95
N LEU A 224 -20.87 -2.05 2.38
CA LEU A 224 -20.38 -3.39 2.11
C LEU A 224 -20.47 -3.72 0.61
N GLY A 225 -19.37 -4.21 0.04
CA GLY A 225 -19.31 -4.74 -1.31
C GLY A 225 -19.38 -6.27 -1.36
N GLY A 226 -18.92 -6.84 -2.47
CA GLY A 226 -18.91 -8.28 -2.70
C GLY A 226 -17.87 -9.03 -1.88
N SER A 227 -18.19 -10.27 -1.52
CA SER A 227 -17.29 -11.25 -0.92
C SER A 227 -16.91 -12.32 -1.95
N THR A 228 -15.74 -12.94 -1.81
CA THR A 228 -15.34 -14.06 -2.65
C THR A 228 -16.32 -15.23 -2.55
N PRO A 229 -16.56 -15.99 -3.64
CA PRO A 229 -17.56 -17.06 -3.66
C PRO A 229 -17.13 -18.30 -2.87
N THR A 230 -15.84 -18.45 -2.59
CA THR A 230 -15.28 -19.57 -1.82
C THR A 230 -14.35 -19.06 -0.73
N ASP A 231 -14.17 -19.88 0.31
CA ASP A 231 -13.37 -19.58 1.49
C ASP A 231 -11.87 -19.86 1.26
N GLN A 232 -11.11 -19.80 2.36
CA GLN A 232 -9.67 -20.08 2.41
C GLN A 232 -8.82 -19.01 1.72
N VAL A 233 -9.31 -17.78 1.80
CA VAL A 233 -8.59 -16.55 1.46
C VAL A 233 -8.70 -15.57 2.64
N ASN A 234 -7.82 -14.58 2.67
CA ASN A 234 -7.70 -13.66 3.80
C ASN A 234 -7.21 -12.28 3.29
N GLU A 235 -6.22 -11.65 3.94
CA GLU A 235 -5.68 -10.34 3.58
C GLU A 235 -5.44 -10.20 2.07
N CYS A 236 -5.92 -9.10 1.50
CA CYS A 236 -5.93 -8.91 0.06
C CYS A 236 -5.61 -7.47 -0.39
N GLN A 237 -5.22 -7.36 -1.65
CA GLN A 237 -5.06 -6.09 -2.37
C GLN A 237 -5.80 -6.16 -3.70
N VAL A 238 -6.19 -4.99 -4.20
CA VAL A 238 -7.02 -4.86 -5.40
C VAL A 238 -6.39 -3.87 -6.36
N VAL A 239 -6.43 -4.20 -7.64
CA VAL A 239 -6.08 -3.26 -8.72
C VAL A 239 -7.23 -3.16 -9.71
N GLU A 240 -7.38 -2.00 -10.33
CA GLU A 240 -8.21 -1.82 -11.51
C GLU A 240 -7.40 -2.19 -12.75
N LEU A 241 -7.95 -3.07 -13.58
CA LEU A 241 -7.40 -3.56 -14.84
C LEU A 241 -7.59 -2.53 -15.97
N ALA A 242 -6.84 -2.70 -17.06
CA ALA A 242 -6.93 -1.79 -18.20
C ALA A 242 -8.34 -1.73 -18.83
N ASP A 243 -9.08 -2.84 -18.76
CA ASP A 243 -10.47 -2.96 -19.21
C ASP A 243 -11.51 -2.50 -18.16
N GLY A 244 -11.07 -2.01 -17.00
CA GLY A 244 -11.94 -1.54 -15.91
C GLY A 244 -12.44 -2.65 -14.97
N LYS A 245 -12.07 -3.92 -15.19
CA LYS A 245 -12.32 -4.97 -14.20
C LYS A 245 -11.47 -4.75 -12.96
N LEU A 246 -11.91 -5.27 -11.82
CA LEU A 246 -11.08 -5.33 -10.61
C LEU A 246 -10.43 -6.70 -10.51
N MET A 247 -9.19 -6.75 -10.04
CA MET A 247 -8.50 -8.00 -9.72
C MET A 247 -8.08 -7.98 -8.25
N LEU A 248 -8.57 -8.95 -7.48
CA LEU A 248 -8.11 -9.23 -6.13
C LEU A 248 -6.93 -10.19 -6.16
N ASN A 249 -5.90 -9.86 -5.39
CA ASN A 249 -4.80 -10.75 -5.06
C ASN A 249 -4.80 -11.00 -3.54
N MET A 250 -4.95 -12.27 -3.15
CA MET A 250 -5.36 -12.65 -1.79
C MET A 250 -4.36 -13.63 -1.18
N ARG A 251 -4.16 -13.49 0.13
CA ARG A 251 -3.43 -14.46 0.96
C ARG A 251 -4.20 -15.77 0.98
N ASN A 252 -3.54 -16.84 0.56
CA ASN A 252 -4.15 -18.15 0.38
C ASN A 252 -3.99 -19.04 1.62
N TYR A 253 -5.11 -19.54 2.13
CA TYR A 253 -5.17 -20.53 3.21
C TYR A 253 -5.43 -21.96 2.71
N TYR A 254 -5.67 -22.15 1.42
CA TYR A 254 -5.82 -23.49 0.84
C TYR A 254 -4.51 -24.26 0.90
N ARG A 255 -4.48 -25.33 1.71
CA ARG A 255 -3.23 -26.01 2.07
C ARG A 255 -2.52 -26.72 0.92
N ALA A 256 -3.24 -27.14 -0.12
CA ALA A 256 -2.68 -27.89 -1.23
C ALA A 256 -1.91 -27.03 -2.25
N LYS A 257 -2.03 -25.69 -2.18
CA LYS A 257 -1.31 -24.76 -3.06
C LYS A 257 -0.66 -23.66 -2.22
N LYS A 258 0.58 -23.30 -2.53
CA LYS A 258 1.37 -22.30 -1.78
C LYS A 258 1.58 -21.05 -2.61
N ASN A 259 0.51 -20.61 -3.25
CA ASN A 259 0.49 -19.54 -4.23
C ASN A 259 -0.61 -18.54 -3.90
N ARG A 260 -0.42 -17.29 -4.31
CA ARG A 260 -1.45 -16.25 -4.20
C ARG A 260 -2.75 -16.70 -4.85
N ALA A 261 -3.86 -16.44 -4.19
CA ALA A 261 -5.19 -16.62 -4.73
C ALA A 261 -5.60 -15.36 -5.52
N VAL A 262 -6.30 -15.54 -6.63
CA VAL A 262 -6.74 -14.45 -7.51
C VAL A 262 -8.21 -14.62 -7.89
N SER A 263 -8.94 -13.52 -7.93
CA SER A 263 -10.32 -13.44 -8.43
C SER A 263 -10.55 -12.08 -9.09
N THR A 264 -11.54 -11.99 -9.98
CA THR A 264 -11.85 -10.77 -10.72
C THR A 264 -13.32 -10.36 -10.59
N SER A 265 -13.60 -9.07 -10.70
CA SER A 265 -14.94 -8.49 -10.68
C SER A 265 -15.13 -7.58 -11.89
N SER A 266 -16.32 -7.63 -12.50
CA SER A 266 -16.71 -6.76 -13.63
C SER A 266 -17.81 -5.76 -13.27
N ASP A 267 -18.22 -5.69 -12.00
CA ASP A 267 -19.36 -4.90 -11.52
C ASP A 267 -18.97 -3.95 -10.37
N GLY A 268 -17.74 -3.46 -10.38
CA GLY A 268 -17.26 -2.49 -9.38
C GLY A 268 -17.04 -3.10 -8.00
N GLY A 269 -16.80 -4.42 -7.93
CA GLY A 269 -16.48 -5.16 -6.71
C GLY A 269 -17.69 -5.76 -6.00
N MET A 270 -18.84 -5.92 -6.68
CA MET A 270 -20.05 -6.47 -6.07
C MET A 270 -20.14 -7.99 -6.17
N THR A 271 -19.64 -8.58 -7.26
CA THR A 271 -19.49 -10.02 -7.43
C THR A 271 -18.09 -10.37 -7.90
N TRP A 272 -17.64 -11.59 -7.55
CA TRP A 272 -16.28 -12.07 -7.78
C TRP A 272 -16.31 -13.43 -8.47
N SER A 273 -15.43 -13.60 -9.46
CA SER A 273 -15.25 -14.86 -10.18
C SER A 273 -14.69 -15.97 -9.27
N ASP A 274 -14.71 -17.21 -9.77
CA ASP A 274 -14.03 -18.33 -9.11
C ASP A 274 -12.55 -18.01 -8.85
N ILE A 275 -12.06 -18.52 -7.72
CA ILE A 275 -10.71 -18.27 -7.24
C ILE A 275 -9.73 -19.26 -7.88
N TYR A 276 -8.80 -18.76 -8.67
CA TYR A 276 -7.63 -19.55 -9.09
C TYR A 276 -6.40 -19.20 -8.26
N ARG A 277 -5.37 -20.07 -8.31
CA ARG A 277 -4.10 -19.84 -7.60
C ARG A 277 -3.00 -19.64 -8.63
N ASP A 278 -2.33 -18.49 -8.57
CA ASP A 278 -1.33 -18.10 -9.57
C ASP A 278 0.01 -18.80 -9.30
N GLY A 279 0.34 -19.78 -10.16
CA GLY A 279 1.58 -20.56 -10.08
C GLY A 279 2.85 -19.70 -10.11
N ALA A 280 2.82 -18.51 -10.69
CA ALA A 280 3.96 -17.60 -10.76
C ALA A 280 4.19 -16.81 -9.47
N LEU A 281 3.25 -16.85 -8.51
CA LEU A 281 3.29 -16.07 -7.26
C LEU A 281 3.32 -17.00 -6.03
N PRO A 282 4.46 -17.61 -5.69
CA PRO A 282 4.59 -18.40 -4.45
C PRO A 282 4.44 -17.51 -3.23
N GLU A 283 3.85 -18.02 -2.15
CA GLU A 283 3.71 -17.32 -0.88
C GLU A 283 3.82 -18.23 0.35
N PRO A 284 4.27 -17.70 1.50
CA PRO A 284 4.33 -18.42 2.77
C PRO A 284 3.13 -18.10 3.67
N ARG A 285 1.95 -17.82 3.09
CA ARG A 285 0.76 -17.27 3.76
C ARG A 285 1.08 -15.95 4.47
N CYS A 286 1.32 -14.94 3.67
CA CYS A 286 1.66 -13.59 4.13
C CYS A 286 0.85 -12.57 3.34
N GLN A 287 0.66 -11.38 3.88
CA GLN A 287 0.15 -10.27 3.08
C GLN A 287 1.11 -9.94 1.91
N ALA A 288 0.58 -9.38 0.82
CA ALA A 288 1.35 -8.93 -0.34
C ALA A 288 0.80 -7.62 -0.91
N SER A 289 1.67 -6.78 -1.46
CA SER A 289 1.25 -5.56 -2.17
C SER A 289 0.96 -5.87 -3.63
N PHE A 290 -0.04 -5.22 -4.21
CA PHE A 290 -0.37 -5.32 -5.63
C PHE A 290 -0.93 -3.98 -6.12
N ILE A 291 -0.21 -3.30 -7.03
CA ILE A 291 -0.56 -1.95 -7.50
C ILE A 291 -0.40 -1.81 -9.01
N ARG A 292 -1.13 -0.84 -9.58
CA ARG A 292 -0.90 -0.33 -10.93
C ARG A 292 0.30 0.60 -10.92
N TYR A 293 1.28 0.36 -11.79
CA TYR A 293 2.39 1.28 -12.04
C TYR A 293 2.07 2.28 -13.15
N SER A 294 1.62 1.77 -14.30
CA SER A 294 1.25 2.59 -15.45
C SER A 294 0.13 1.94 -16.26
N LEU A 295 -0.65 2.78 -16.93
CA LEU A 295 -1.68 2.40 -17.88
C LEU A 295 -1.40 3.12 -19.20
N ALA A 296 -1.44 2.39 -20.31
CA ALA A 296 -1.23 2.92 -21.64
C ALA A 296 -2.29 3.97 -22.00
N SER A 297 -1.91 5.25 -22.02
CA SER A 297 -2.68 6.30 -22.71
C SER A 297 -1.86 6.95 -23.82
N ASP A 298 -0.54 7.11 -23.64
CA ASP A 298 0.40 7.65 -24.63
C ASP A 298 1.79 6.99 -24.44
N ASP A 299 2.08 5.91 -25.17
CA ASP A 299 3.33 5.12 -25.17
C ASP A 299 3.77 4.39 -23.87
N SER A 300 2.99 4.45 -22.79
CA SER A 300 3.27 3.64 -21.59
C SER A 300 2.77 2.18 -21.76
N LYS A 301 3.54 1.21 -21.29
CA LYS A 301 3.05 -0.18 -21.19
C LYS A 301 2.09 -0.26 -20.00
N ASN A 302 1.08 -1.11 -20.12
CA ASN A 302 0.35 -1.53 -18.92
C ASN A 302 1.32 -2.26 -18.00
N ARG A 303 1.46 -1.79 -16.77
CA ARG A 303 2.41 -2.35 -15.80
C ARG A 303 1.73 -2.53 -14.47
N LEU A 304 1.77 -3.76 -13.95
CA LEU A 304 1.37 -4.09 -12.60
C LEU A 304 2.60 -4.47 -11.79
N LEU A 305 2.67 -3.99 -10.56
CA LEU A 305 3.71 -4.34 -9.60
C LEU A 305 3.13 -5.19 -8.48
N PHE A 306 3.89 -6.18 -8.04
CA PHE A 306 3.55 -7.05 -6.93
C PHE A 306 4.76 -7.19 -6.00
N SER A 307 4.55 -7.23 -4.68
CA SER A 307 5.62 -7.53 -3.73
C SER A 307 5.16 -8.50 -2.65
N ASN A 308 6.00 -9.50 -2.36
CA ASN A 308 5.82 -10.41 -1.25
C ASN A 308 7.15 -11.08 -0.84
N PRO A 309 7.17 -11.81 0.29
CA PRO A 309 8.18 -12.83 0.53
C PRO A 309 8.01 -13.97 -0.49
N ALA A 310 8.86 -14.03 -1.51
CA ALA A 310 8.73 -14.94 -2.64
C ALA A 310 9.28 -16.33 -2.31
N HIS A 311 8.64 -17.01 -1.36
CA HIS A 311 9.01 -18.34 -0.88
C HIS A 311 7.75 -19.10 -0.46
N THR A 312 7.72 -20.41 -0.61
CA THR A 312 6.52 -21.24 -0.33
C THR A 312 6.27 -21.49 1.16
N ASP A 313 7.33 -21.53 1.97
CA ASP A 313 7.25 -21.95 3.37
C ASP A 313 7.62 -20.89 4.41
N SER A 314 8.49 -19.95 4.06
CA SER A 314 9.10 -19.02 5.01
C SER A 314 8.92 -17.57 4.59
N ARG A 315 8.73 -16.69 5.56
CA ARG A 315 8.70 -15.23 5.38
C ARG A 315 10.13 -14.71 5.16
N VAL A 316 10.65 -14.92 3.96
CA VAL A 316 12.00 -14.53 3.48
C VAL A 316 11.93 -14.11 2.02
N ASN A 317 13.02 -13.53 1.48
CA ASN A 317 13.13 -13.14 0.06
C ASN A 317 12.06 -12.12 -0.38
N MET A 318 12.00 -10.96 0.27
CA MET A 318 11.14 -9.85 -0.17
C MET A 318 11.49 -9.49 -1.61
N THR A 319 10.54 -9.71 -2.53
CA THR A 319 10.77 -9.63 -3.97
C THR A 319 9.67 -8.81 -4.62
N VAL A 320 10.07 -7.93 -5.53
CA VAL A 320 9.18 -7.15 -6.38
C VAL A 320 9.11 -7.80 -7.74
N LYS A 321 7.90 -7.97 -8.27
CA LYS A 321 7.62 -8.52 -9.59
C LYS A 321 6.87 -7.51 -10.43
N LEU A 322 7.05 -7.59 -11.74
CA LEU A 322 6.40 -6.73 -12.71
C LEU A 322 5.75 -7.57 -13.81
N SER A 323 4.48 -7.26 -14.10
CA SER A 323 3.70 -7.83 -15.19
C SER A 323 3.41 -6.76 -16.25
N TYR A 324 3.44 -7.15 -17.52
CA TYR A 324 3.11 -6.30 -18.66
C TYR A 324 1.75 -6.64 -19.32
N ASP A 325 1.07 -7.66 -18.79
CA ASP A 325 -0.07 -8.32 -19.44
C ASP A 325 -1.23 -8.54 -18.45
N GLU A 326 -1.47 -7.52 -17.62
CA GLU A 326 -2.57 -7.49 -16.65
C GLU A 326 -2.52 -8.64 -15.64
N GLY A 327 -1.32 -9.04 -15.22
CA GLY A 327 -1.09 -10.03 -14.16
C GLY A 327 -1.11 -11.48 -14.64
N ARG A 328 -1.09 -11.73 -15.96
CA ARG A 328 -1.05 -13.09 -16.52
C ARG A 328 0.34 -13.71 -16.42
N THR A 329 1.38 -12.93 -16.66
CA THR A 329 2.77 -13.34 -16.53
C THR A 329 3.60 -12.31 -15.77
N TRP A 330 4.69 -12.79 -15.16
CA TRP A 330 5.57 -11.98 -14.30
C TRP A 330 7.03 -12.12 -14.77
N PRO A 331 7.40 -11.59 -15.95
CA PRO A 331 8.71 -11.82 -16.57
C PRO A 331 9.88 -11.13 -15.85
N VAL A 332 9.59 -10.22 -14.91
CA VAL A 332 10.59 -9.51 -14.13
C VAL A 332 10.36 -9.78 -12.65
N ALA A 333 11.43 -10.13 -11.94
CA ALA A 333 11.46 -10.31 -10.50
C ALA A 333 12.81 -9.86 -9.94
N LYS A 334 12.79 -9.09 -8.85
CA LYS A 334 14.00 -8.63 -8.17
C LYS A 334 13.83 -8.62 -6.66
N THR A 335 14.78 -9.24 -5.96
CA THR A 335 14.77 -9.33 -4.50
C THR A 335 15.34 -8.05 -3.87
N LEU A 336 14.57 -7.42 -2.98
CA LEU A 336 14.97 -6.27 -2.17
C LEU A 336 15.70 -6.72 -0.88
N HIS A 337 15.29 -7.86 -0.32
CA HIS A 337 15.86 -8.39 0.92
C HIS A 337 15.79 -9.92 0.94
N ALA A 338 16.95 -10.59 0.91
CA ALA A 338 17.03 -12.05 0.92
C ALA A 338 16.69 -12.66 2.30
N GLY A 339 16.95 -11.93 3.38
CA GLY A 339 16.71 -12.41 4.74
C GLY A 339 15.23 -12.46 5.15
N PRO A 340 14.95 -12.63 6.45
CA PRO A 340 13.60 -12.55 7.01
C PRO A 340 12.88 -11.27 6.57
N ALA A 341 11.74 -11.44 5.90
CA ALA A 341 10.87 -10.35 5.48
C ALA A 341 9.40 -10.80 5.39
N ALA A 342 8.48 -9.91 5.71
CA ALA A 342 7.07 -10.24 5.85
C ALA A 342 6.17 -9.28 5.06
N TYR A 343 5.38 -8.42 5.71
CA TYR A 343 4.37 -7.61 5.03
C TYR A 343 5.06 -6.52 4.20
N SER A 344 4.43 -6.06 3.12
CA SER A 344 4.99 -5.03 2.23
C SER A 344 3.91 -4.20 1.57
N CYS A 345 4.20 -2.93 1.31
CA CYS A 345 3.32 -1.99 0.62
C CYS A 345 4.13 -1.21 -0.45
N LEU A 346 3.70 -1.29 -1.70
CA LEU A 346 4.30 -0.57 -2.82
C LEU A 346 3.61 0.77 -3.04
N ALA A 347 4.36 1.73 -3.58
CA ALA A 347 3.84 2.99 -4.10
C ALA A 347 4.64 3.45 -5.32
N VAL A 348 4.04 4.30 -6.16
CA VAL A 348 4.70 4.96 -7.29
C VAL A 348 4.89 6.44 -6.95
N LEU A 349 6.14 6.90 -6.99
CA LEU A 349 6.51 8.28 -6.70
C LEU A 349 6.23 9.18 -7.91
N GLY A 350 6.10 10.49 -7.68
CA GLY A 350 5.82 11.47 -8.74
C GLY A 350 6.90 11.56 -9.83
N ASP A 351 8.11 11.08 -9.55
CA ASP A 351 9.23 10.98 -10.50
C ASP A 351 9.30 9.62 -11.23
N GLY A 352 8.30 8.75 -11.05
CA GLY A 352 8.25 7.41 -11.63
C GLY A 352 9.09 6.36 -10.91
N ARG A 353 9.78 6.70 -9.80
CA ARG A 353 10.40 5.67 -8.96
C ARG A 353 9.34 4.83 -8.27
N ILE A 354 9.74 3.61 -7.94
CA ILE A 354 8.96 2.66 -7.15
C ILE A 354 9.48 2.75 -5.72
N ALA A 355 8.56 2.82 -4.77
CA ALA A 355 8.85 2.68 -3.35
C ALA A 355 8.23 1.40 -2.81
N CYS A 356 8.91 0.75 -1.86
CA CYS A 356 8.43 -0.40 -1.12
C CYS A 356 8.68 -0.17 0.37
N LEU A 357 7.62 -0.19 1.18
CA LEU A 357 7.69 -0.19 2.64
C LEU A 357 7.42 -1.61 3.13
N TYR A 358 8.37 -2.25 3.80
CA TYR A 358 8.25 -3.68 4.15
C TYR A 358 8.90 -4.05 5.47
N GLU A 359 8.36 -5.09 6.12
CA GLU A 359 8.92 -5.68 7.33
C GLU A 359 10.16 -6.51 6.97
N ALA A 360 11.28 -6.26 7.67
CA ALA A 360 12.55 -6.96 7.45
C ALA A 360 13.43 -7.03 8.69
N GLY A 361 14.37 -7.97 8.68
CA GLY A 361 15.47 -8.05 9.65
C GLY A 361 16.51 -9.09 9.29
N GLN A 362 17.44 -9.32 10.21
CA GLN A 362 18.50 -10.32 10.07
C GLN A 362 18.04 -11.68 10.60
N ASN A 363 17.46 -11.71 11.80
CA ASN A 363 17.01 -12.93 12.49
C ASN A 363 15.49 -13.06 12.47
N SER A 364 14.78 -11.93 12.44
CA SER A 364 13.33 -11.90 12.42
C SER A 364 12.81 -10.84 11.46
N PRO A 365 11.68 -11.07 10.77
CA PRO A 365 11.12 -10.06 9.86
C PRO A 365 10.58 -8.84 10.61
N TYR A 366 10.42 -8.89 11.93
CA TYR A 366 9.81 -7.80 12.72
C TYR A 366 10.86 -6.98 13.49
N GLU A 367 12.11 -6.97 13.03
CA GLU A 367 13.14 -6.09 13.58
C GLU A 367 12.96 -4.65 13.09
N THR A 368 12.54 -4.47 11.84
CA THR A 368 12.34 -3.16 11.23
C THR A 368 11.17 -3.16 10.25
N ILE A 369 10.58 -1.98 10.05
CA ILE A 369 9.90 -1.64 8.80
C ILE A 369 10.85 -0.76 8.01
N THR A 370 11.24 -1.25 6.84
CA THR A 370 12.22 -0.64 5.93
C THR A 370 11.51 0.01 4.76
N PHE A 371 11.90 1.23 4.44
CA PHE A 371 11.55 1.93 3.21
C PHE A 371 12.67 1.76 2.19
N GLU A 372 12.34 1.35 0.98
CA GLU A 372 13.30 1.24 -0.13
C GLU A 372 12.72 1.83 -1.41
N ARG A 373 13.50 2.67 -2.10
CA ARG A 373 13.10 3.30 -3.36
C ARG A 373 14.10 2.98 -4.48
N PHE A 374 13.60 2.70 -5.67
CA PHE A 374 14.39 2.28 -6.84
C PHE A 374 13.67 2.66 -8.14
N SER A 375 14.38 2.69 -9.26
CA SER A 375 13.78 3.01 -10.57
C SER A 375 13.22 1.77 -11.25
N LEU A 376 12.30 1.97 -12.22
CA LEU A 376 11.88 0.90 -13.12
C LEU A 376 13.08 0.31 -13.89
N ARG A 377 14.01 1.19 -14.31
CA ARG A 377 15.27 0.80 -14.96
C ARG A 377 16.08 -0.17 -14.10
N TRP A 378 16.18 0.10 -12.79
CA TRP A 378 16.84 -0.82 -11.87
C TRP A 378 16.05 -2.12 -11.77
N LEU A 379 14.73 -2.09 -11.58
CA LEU A 379 13.91 -3.30 -11.45
C LEU A 379 14.04 -4.24 -12.66
N THR A 380 14.18 -3.68 -13.86
CA THR A 380 14.17 -4.42 -15.13
C THR A 380 15.55 -4.70 -15.74
N ASP A 381 16.63 -4.43 -15.02
CA ASP A 381 18.01 -4.54 -15.53
C ASP A 381 18.23 -3.72 -16.81
N GLY A 382 17.62 -2.53 -16.86
CA GLY A 382 17.72 -1.61 -17.99
C GLY A 382 16.79 -1.90 -19.17
N LYS A 383 15.95 -2.93 -19.10
CA LYS A 383 15.02 -3.31 -20.20
C LYS A 383 13.79 -2.40 -20.31
N ASP A 384 13.51 -1.63 -19.27
CA ASP A 384 12.42 -0.66 -19.23
C ASP A 384 12.79 0.50 -18.29
N ASP A 385 12.78 1.73 -18.78
CA ASP A 385 13.14 2.91 -18.00
C ASP A 385 12.01 3.95 -17.91
N ASN A 386 10.80 3.59 -18.35
CA ASN A 386 9.64 4.49 -18.37
C ASN A 386 9.88 5.81 -19.14
N ALA A 387 10.92 5.87 -19.98
CA ALA A 387 11.17 7.01 -20.85
C ALA A 387 10.11 7.05 -21.95
N LYS A 388 9.66 8.28 -22.27
CA LYS A 388 8.75 8.56 -23.39
C LYS A 388 9.44 8.32 -24.73
#